data_AF-A0A970RDV7-F1
#
_entry.id   AF-A0A970RDV7-F1
#
_cell.length_a   1.000
_cell.length_b   1.000
_cell.length_c   1.000
_cell.angle_alpha   90.00
_cell.angle_beta   90.00
_cell.angle_gamma   90.00
#
_symmetry.space_group_name_H-M   'P 1'
#
loop_
_entity.id
_entity.type
_entity.pdbx_description
1 polymer ?
#
loop_
_entity_poly.entity_id
_entity_poly.type
_entity_poly.pdbx_seq_one_letter_code
_entity_poly.pdbx_strand_id
1 'polypeptide(L)'
;MRWYILTVTAVLAGLLLWFVVGGQSLAVAQASPLNLAQQLHSLPDVQAKTSTLALDTSKPTLVKLWASWCPLCLSELGQTQDWVTDPDFAGVNLLTLASPGVLGAQPLAAFKDWYSGLDYPQLPVRMDSSGELVKGFGVKVYPSWVLLDQRGQLARVIKGSINKSQALALLQNPAADLNDAAHTFYQPKANQAAVPVNARTIYLAGGCFWGVEAYFERIDGVLDAVSGYANGRTENPSYEDVVYRNTGHAETVKVVYNPNKLSLDDILQYYFRIIDPTSLNKQGNDRGEQYRAGVYSSDVAEQSVIAASLNELQKRYKRPVVVENQPLQHFYEAEQYHQDYLMKNPNGYCHVDLNKADEPLPSKAKSADKIQQDFDASRFQKPDRKTLQQRLSREQYQVTQNGGTERAFSHRYDELFEPGLYVDIVSGEPLFSSRDKYQSGCGWPSFVKPIDASAVLEKTDTSYNMRRIEVRSRLADSHLGHVFPDGPSDRGGLRYCINGASLNFIPKAQMQEQGYTQWLKALD
;
A
#
# COMPACT_ATOMS: atom_id res chain seq x y z
N MET A 1 44.98 -54.24 47.23
CA MET A 1 45.31 -55.00 48.46
C MET A 1 44.09 -54.93 49.38
N ARG A 2 43.54 -56.11 49.78
CA ARG A 2 42.72 -56.46 50.97
C ARG A 2 41.87 -55.35 51.64
N TRP A 3 40.53 -55.38 51.55
CA TRP A 3 39.51 -56.14 52.34
C TRP A 3 39.30 -55.64 53.79
N TYR A 4 38.04 -55.32 54.16
CA TYR A 4 37.29 -55.59 55.43
C TYR A 4 35.96 -54.81 55.35
N ILE A 5 34.76 -55.36 55.10
CA ILE A 5 33.88 -56.33 55.78
C ILE A 5 33.17 -55.83 57.07
N LEU A 6 31.82 -55.75 56.95
CA LEU A 6 30.67 -56.03 57.86
C LEU A 6 30.52 -55.34 59.23
N THR A 7 29.32 -54.80 59.50
CA THR A 7 28.27 -55.52 60.28
C THR A 7 26.89 -54.86 60.18
N VAL A 8 25.88 -55.72 60.24
CA VAL A 8 24.43 -55.52 60.15
C VAL A 8 23.84 -55.53 61.57
N THR A 9 22.80 -54.75 61.86
CA THR A 9 21.60 -55.23 62.60
C THR A 9 20.48 -54.20 62.60
N ALA A 10 19.26 -54.70 62.36
CA ALA A 10 17.99 -53.99 62.42
C ALA A 10 17.15 -54.49 63.61
N VAL A 11 16.06 -53.75 63.87
CA VAL A 11 14.82 -54.08 64.60
C VAL A 11 14.77 -53.74 66.09
N LEU A 12 13.89 -52.78 66.43
CA LEU A 12 12.86 -52.97 67.45
C LEU A 12 11.70 -52.00 67.25
N ALA A 13 10.49 -52.56 67.32
CA ALA A 13 9.20 -51.95 67.07
C ALA A 13 8.50 -51.56 68.37
N GLY A 14 7.64 -50.54 68.29
CA GLY A 14 6.40 -50.45 69.07
C GLY A 14 6.39 -49.42 70.20
N LEU A 15 5.60 -48.35 70.03
CA LEU A 15 4.41 -48.11 70.87
C LEU A 15 3.60 -46.90 70.37
N LEU A 16 2.31 -47.14 70.18
CA LEU A 16 1.28 -46.16 69.89
C LEU A 16 1.15 -45.14 71.03
N LEU A 17 1.00 -43.87 70.67
CA LEU A 17 0.18 -42.94 71.43
C LEU A 17 -0.50 -41.95 70.48
N TRP A 18 -1.82 -42.09 70.41
CA TRP A 18 -2.73 -41.13 69.82
C TRP A 18 -2.68 -39.81 70.58
N PHE A 19 -2.37 -38.72 69.87
CA PHE A 19 -2.93 -37.41 70.20
C PHE A 19 -3.55 -36.83 68.93
N VAL A 20 -4.87 -36.85 68.92
CA VAL A 20 -5.71 -36.05 68.02
C VAL A 20 -5.53 -34.60 68.43
N VAL A 21 -4.80 -33.82 67.63
CA VAL A 21 -4.91 -32.36 67.62
C VAL A 21 -5.25 -31.97 66.19
N GLY A 22 -6.38 -31.27 66.08
CA GLY A 22 -7.05 -30.91 64.85
C GLY A 22 -6.14 -30.28 63.81
N GLY A 23 -6.38 -30.69 62.57
CA GLY A 23 -5.68 -30.17 61.42
C GLY A 23 -5.88 -28.66 61.27
N GLN A 24 -4.81 -28.01 60.86
CA GLN A 24 -4.82 -27.32 59.58
C GLN A 24 -3.50 -27.67 58.89
N SER A 25 -3.52 -28.71 58.07
CA SER A 25 -2.57 -28.78 56.97
C SER A 25 -2.84 -27.53 56.14
N LEU A 26 -1.95 -26.53 56.21
CA LEU A 26 -1.83 -25.53 55.17
C LEU A 26 -1.50 -26.31 53.91
N ALA A 27 -2.55 -26.74 53.20
CA ALA A 27 -2.47 -27.07 51.81
C ALA A 27 -1.86 -25.82 51.18
N VAL A 28 -0.57 -25.90 50.84
CA VAL A 28 -0.02 -25.05 49.80
C VAL A 28 -0.91 -25.38 48.62
N ALA A 29 -1.90 -24.53 48.38
CA ALA A 29 -2.67 -24.57 47.16
C ALA A 29 -1.62 -24.41 46.07
N GLN A 30 -1.23 -25.53 45.46
CA GLN A 30 -0.63 -25.49 44.15
C GLN A 30 -1.70 -24.80 43.32
N ALA A 31 -1.52 -23.50 43.09
CA ALA A 31 -2.35 -22.75 42.20
C ALA A 31 -2.23 -23.48 40.87
N SER A 32 -3.25 -24.27 40.53
CA SER A 32 -3.43 -24.75 39.18
C SER A 32 -3.20 -23.55 38.27
N PRO A 33 -2.37 -23.66 37.21
CA PRO A 33 -2.12 -22.52 36.34
C PRO A 33 -3.47 -21.94 35.97
N LEU A 34 -3.67 -20.65 36.29
CA LEU A 34 -4.90 -19.94 35.98
C LEU A 34 -5.23 -20.29 34.53
N ASN A 35 -6.41 -20.82 34.33
CA ASN A 35 -6.87 -21.14 33.00
C ASN A 35 -6.83 -19.85 32.16
N LEU A 36 -6.39 -19.88 30.90
CA LEU A 36 -6.18 -18.68 30.08
C LEU A 36 -7.44 -17.80 30.02
N ALA A 37 -8.62 -18.42 30.03
CA ALA A 37 -9.90 -17.72 30.12
C ALA A 37 -10.07 -16.92 31.44
N GLN A 38 -9.62 -17.45 32.57
CA GLN A 38 -9.64 -16.75 33.87
C GLN A 38 -8.61 -15.62 33.91
N GLN A 39 -7.43 -15.83 33.32
CA GLN A 39 -6.41 -14.77 33.17
C GLN A 39 -6.96 -13.60 32.33
N LEU A 40 -7.60 -13.89 31.20
CA LEU A 40 -8.27 -12.88 30.36
C LEU A 40 -9.37 -12.12 31.12
N HIS A 41 -10.16 -12.82 31.94
CA HIS A 41 -11.21 -12.20 32.74
C HIS A 41 -10.66 -11.21 33.79
N SER A 42 -9.50 -11.51 34.36
CA SER A 42 -8.86 -10.68 35.41
C SER A 42 -8.27 -9.37 34.90
N LEU A 43 -8.12 -9.20 33.57
CA LEU A 43 -7.53 -8.01 32.99
C LEU A 43 -8.42 -6.78 33.14
N PRO A 44 -7.81 -5.58 33.30
CA PRO A 44 -8.56 -4.34 33.38
C PRO A 44 -9.34 -4.03 32.10
N ASP A 45 -10.58 -3.55 32.28
CA ASP A 45 -11.43 -3.02 31.23
C ASP A 45 -11.04 -1.57 30.89
N VAL A 46 -11.10 -1.20 29.62
CA VAL A 46 -10.73 0.15 29.15
C VAL A 46 -11.78 1.22 29.49
N GLN A 47 -13.06 0.89 29.59
CA GLN A 47 -14.16 1.85 29.76
C GLN A 47 -14.57 2.08 31.23
N ALA A 48 -14.06 1.30 32.18
CA ALA A 48 -14.28 1.39 33.63
C ALA A 48 -15.75 1.42 34.13
N LYS A 49 -16.76 1.43 33.25
CA LYS A 49 -18.18 1.37 33.57
C LYS A 49 -18.65 -0.09 33.53
N THR A 50 -18.59 -0.72 34.70
CA THR A 50 -19.41 -1.88 35.12
C THR A 50 -20.23 -2.59 34.04
N SER A 51 -19.61 -3.54 33.35
CA SER A 51 -20.04 -4.92 33.47
C SER A 51 -18.80 -5.79 33.41
N THR A 52 -18.55 -6.54 34.48
CA THR A 52 -17.77 -7.77 34.33
C THR A 52 -18.41 -8.53 33.18
N LEU A 53 -17.74 -8.59 32.03
CA LEU A 53 -18.10 -9.54 30.99
C LEU A 53 -17.92 -10.91 31.65
N ALA A 54 -18.98 -11.41 32.27
CA ALA A 54 -19.00 -12.68 32.95
C ALA A 54 -18.91 -13.71 31.82
N LEU A 55 -17.68 -14.16 31.55
CA LEU A 55 -17.45 -15.20 30.57
C LEU A 55 -18.21 -16.42 31.08
N ASP A 56 -19.13 -16.91 30.25
CA ASP A 56 -19.81 -18.15 30.53
C ASP A 56 -18.77 -19.27 30.41
N THR A 57 -18.38 -19.83 31.56
CA THR A 57 -17.34 -20.85 31.63
C THR A 57 -17.74 -22.17 30.95
N SER A 58 -18.99 -22.30 30.50
CA SER A 58 -19.44 -23.44 29.69
C SER A 58 -19.27 -23.23 28.18
N LYS A 59 -18.89 -22.02 27.73
CA LYS A 59 -18.75 -21.66 26.31
C LYS A 59 -17.28 -21.51 25.90
N PRO A 60 -16.94 -21.82 24.64
CA PRO A 60 -15.63 -21.46 24.09
C PRO A 60 -15.47 -19.94 24.09
N THR A 61 -14.22 -19.47 23.98
CA THR A 61 -13.92 -18.02 23.95
C THR A 61 -13.16 -17.67 22.69
N LEU A 62 -13.70 -16.76 21.90
CA LEU A 62 -13.04 -16.22 20.71
C LEU A 62 -12.50 -14.82 21.06
N VAL A 63 -11.18 -14.68 20.98
CA VAL A 63 -10.46 -13.47 21.40
C VAL A 63 -9.84 -12.80 20.19
N LYS A 64 -10.22 -11.55 19.92
CA LYS A 64 -9.54 -10.70 18.95
C LYS A 64 -8.38 -9.95 19.61
N LEU A 65 -7.16 -10.15 19.14
CA LEU A 65 -5.99 -9.39 19.57
C LEU A 65 -5.73 -8.24 18.60
N TRP A 66 -5.58 -7.03 19.14
CA TRP A 66 -5.45 -5.82 18.34
C TRP A 66 -4.57 -4.75 19.01
N ALA A 67 -4.16 -3.76 18.21
CA ALA A 67 -3.38 -2.60 18.67
C ALA A 67 -3.91 -1.29 18.08
N SER A 68 -3.72 -0.19 18.80
CA SER A 68 -4.22 1.14 18.41
C SER A 68 -3.52 1.73 17.17
N TRP A 69 -2.32 1.25 16.82
CA TRP A 69 -1.61 1.66 15.61
C TRP A 69 -1.92 0.78 14.39
N CYS A 70 -2.65 -0.33 14.56
CA CYS A 70 -2.90 -1.32 13.52
C CYS A 70 -4.16 -0.94 12.72
N PRO A 71 -4.04 -0.41 11.49
CA PRO A 71 -5.20 0.12 10.76
C PRO A 71 -6.21 -1.00 10.45
N LEU A 72 -5.70 -2.16 10.05
CA LEU A 72 -6.51 -3.35 9.79
C LEU A 72 -7.26 -3.81 11.05
N CYS A 73 -6.72 -3.60 12.25
CA CYS A 73 -7.44 -3.90 13.47
C CYS A 73 -8.60 -2.93 13.74
N LEU A 74 -8.36 -1.63 13.47
CA LEU A 74 -9.23 -0.54 13.89
C LEU A 74 -10.56 -0.49 13.16
N SER A 75 -10.59 -0.52 11.82
CA SER A 75 -11.90 -0.51 11.16
C SER A 75 -12.70 -1.83 11.34
N GLU A 76 -12.10 -2.94 11.80
CA GLU A 76 -12.82 -4.19 12.07
C GLU A 76 -13.45 -4.16 13.47
N LEU A 77 -13.10 -3.19 14.31
CA LEU A 77 -13.67 -3.07 15.66
C LEU A 77 -15.19 -2.90 15.61
N GLY A 78 -15.71 -2.18 14.62
CA GLY A 78 -17.15 -2.07 14.40
C GLY A 78 -17.81 -3.41 14.12
N GLN A 79 -17.26 -4.18 13.16
CA GLN A 79 -17.76 -5.53 12.86
C GLN A 79 -17.62 -6.47 14.08
N THR A 80 -16.53 -6.37 14.82
CA THR A 80 -16.30 -7.18 16.02
C THR A 80 -17.31 -6.84 17.11
N GLN A 81 -17.66 -5.56 17.26
CA GLN A 81 -18.74 -5.11 18.14
C GLN A 81 -20.09 -5.65 17.69
N ASP A 82 -20.38 -5.63 16.38
CA ASP A 82 -21.64 -6.18 15.85
C ASP A 82 -21.78 -7.67 16.18
N TRP A 83 -20.69 -8.44 16.18
CA TRP A 83 -20.71 -9.86 16.55
C TRP A 83 -21.05 -10.09 18.03
N VAL A 84 -20.82 -9.12 18.91
CA VAL A 84 -21.16 -9.23 20.34
C VAL A 84 -22.67 -9.40 20.53
N THR A 85 -23.48 -8.76 19.68
CA THR A 85 -24.95 -8.77 19.76
C THR A 85 -25.60 -9.66 18.71
N ASP A 86 -24.80 -10.29 17.85
CA ASP A 86 -25.26 -11.14 16.76
C ASP A 86 -25.71 -12.52 17.28
N PRO A 87 -26.96 -12.96 16.99
CA PRO A 87 -27.49 -14.25 17.45
C PRO A 87 -26.64 -15.46 17.05
N ASP A 88 -25.93 -15.40 15.91
CA ASP A 88 -25.09 -16.52 15.45
C ASP A 88 -23.90 -16.77 16.39
N PHE A 89 -23.52 -15.78 17.20
CA PHE A 89 -22.45 -15.87 18.20
C PHE A 89 -22.95 -16.08 19.63
N ALA A 90 -24.25 -16.30 19.86
CA ALA A 90 -24.82 -16.49 21.21
C ALA A 90 -24.19 -17.68 21.98
N GLY A 91 -23.60 -18.64 21.26
CA GLY A 91 -22.93 -19.83 21.81
C GLY A 91 -21.46 -19.66 22.20
N VAL A 92 -20.86 -18.47 22.04
CA VAL A 92 -19.44 -18.20 22.32
C VAL A 92 -19.28 -16.98 23.23
N ASN A 93 -18.21 -16.95 24.03
CA ASN A 93 -17.75 -15.70 24.63
C ASN A 93 -16.88 -14.92 23.62
N LEU A 94 -17.32 -13.74 23.21
CA LEU A 94 -16.52 -12.86 22.35
C LEU A 94 -15.80 -11.80 23.19
N LEU A 95 -14.48 -11.68 23.02
CA LEU A 95 -13.64 -10.73 23.75
C LEU A 95 -12.65 -10.08 22.79
N THR A 96 -12.22 -8.84 23.08
CA THR A 96 -11.05 -8.25 22.43
C THR A 96 -9.97 -7.91 23.45
N LEU A 97 -8.72 -8.03 23.04
CA LEU A 97 -7.54 -7.83 23.86
C LEU A 97 -6.63 -6.81 23.19
N ALA A 98 -6.39 -5.69 23.88
CA ALA A 98 -5.37 -4.72 23.54
C ALA A 98 -4.19 -4.86 24.52
N SER A 99 -2.97 -4.61 24.06
CA SER A 99 -1.77 -4.66 24.91
C SER A 99 -1.00 -3.34 24.87
N PRO A 100 -1.47 -2.28 25.54
CA PRO A 100 -0.79 -0.98 25.59
C PRO A 100 0.65 -1.13 26.12
N GLY A 101 1.62 -0.47 25.49
CA GLY A 101 3.04 -0.56 25.82
C GLY A 101 3.78 -1.79 25.27
N VAL A 102 3.10 -2.67 24.53
CA VAL A 102 3.66 -3.91 23.97
C VAL A 102 3.60 -3.87 22.44
N LEU A 103 4.62 -4.38 21.75
CA LEU A 103 4.72 -4.39 20.28
C LEU A 103 4.47 -2.99 19.64
N GLY A 104 5.10 -1.94 20.19
CA GLY A 104 4.96 -0.57 19.67
C GLY A 104 3.62 0.11 19.99
N ALA A 105 2.75 -0.51 20.78
CA ALA A 105 1.52 0.12 21.26
C ALA A 105 1.83 1.31 22.19
N GLN A 106 0.96 2.32 22.14
CA GLN A 106 1.08 3.50 22.98
C GLN A 106 1.05 3.15 24.47
N PRO A 107 1.66 3.97 25.35
CA PRO A 107 1.57 3.78 26.80
C PRO A 107 0.12 3.72 27.29
N LEU A 108 -0.12 2.98 28.38
CA LEU A 108 -1.47 2.72 28.90
C LEU A 108 -2.34 3.97 29.09
N ALA A 109 -1.78 5.05 29.63
CA ALA A 109 -2.52 6.30 29.82
C ALA A 109 -2.97 6.91 28.48
N ALA A 110 -2.03 7.05 27.52
CA ALA A 110 -2.32 7.55 26.18
C ALA A 110 -3.33 6.66 25.43
N PHE A 111 -3.24 5.33 25.60
CA PHE A 111 -4.21 4.41 25.02
C PHE A 111 -5.63 4.62 25.58
N LYS A 112 -5.78 4.80 26.90
CA LYS A 112 -7.10 5.06 27.51
C LYS A 112 -7.69 6.37 27.03
N ASP A 113 -6.89 7.43 27.00
CA ASP A 113 -7.32 8.75 26.52
C ASP A 113 -7.73 8.69 25.05
N TRP A 114 -6.92 8.06 24.19
CA TRP A 114 -7.24 7.84 22.78
C TRP A 114 -8.52 7.01 22.59
N TYR A 115 -8.65 5.89 23.32
CA TYR A 115 -9.81 5.01 23.19
C TYR A 115 -11.11 5.69 23.64
N SER A 116 -11.04 6.62 24.60
CA SER A 116 -12.21 7.39 25.06
C SER A 116 -12.85 8.26 23.95
N GLY A 117 -12.09 8.58 22.91
CA GLY A 117 -12.57 9.29 21.73
C GLY A 117 -13.22 8.40 20.66
N LEU A 118 -13.24 7.08 20.86
CA LEU A 118 -13.86 6.12 19.94
C LEU A 118 -15.28 5.77 20.36
N ASP A 119 -16.17 5.61 19.37
CA ASP A 119 -17.58 5.28 19.58
C ASP A 119 -17.84 3.76 19.46
N TYR A 120 -17.33 3.00 20.43
CA TYR A 120 -17.54 1.54 20.55
C TYR A 120 -18.09 1.16 21.93
N PRO A 121 -19.35 1.51 22.26
CA PRO A 121 -19.91 1.34 23.59
C PRO A 121 -20.19 -0.12 24.00
N GLN A 122 -20.18 -1.06 23.05
CA GLN A 122 -20.51 -2.47 23.28
C GLN A 122 -19.32 -3.41 23.01
N LEU A 123 -18.15 -2.87 22.63
CA LEU A 123 -16.98 -3.68 22.34
C LEU A 123 -16.27 -4.10 23.64
N PRO A 124 -16.16 -5.40 23.95
CA PRO A 124 -15.53 -5.86 25.17
C PRO A 124 -14.00 -5.81 25.04
N VAL A 125 -13.38 -4.76 25.55
CA VAL A 125 -11.92 -4.57 25.47
C VAL A 125 -11.27 -4.84 26.83
N ARG A 126 -10.35 -5.80 26.86
CA ARG A 126 -9.43 -6.05 27.97
C ARG A 126 -8.05 -5.51 27.62
N MET A 127 -7.33 -5.00 28.62
CA MET A 127 -5.97 -4.47 28.45
C MET A 127 -4.95 -5.38 29.13
N ASP A 128 -4.07 -6.00 28.36
CA ASP A 128 -2.87 -6.70 28.86
C ASP A 128 -1.62 -5.86 28.63
N SER A 129 -1.36 -4.90 29.53
CA SER A 129 -0.15 -4.08 29.48
C SER A 129 1.14 -4.82 29.82
N SER A 130 1.05 -6.03 30.39
CA SER A 130 2.23 -6.87 30.65
C SER A 130 2.73 -7.55 29.37
N GLY A 131 1.82 -7.80 28.43
CA GLY A 131 2.07 -8.50 27.17
C GLY A 131 2.33 -10.00 27.36
N GLU A 132 2.08 -10.55 28.55
CA GLU A 132 2.29 -11.97 28.85
C GLU A 132 1.40 -12.85 27.97
N LEU A 133 0.14 -12.47 27.74
CA LEU A 133 -0.77 -13.28 26.92
C LEU A 133 -0.39 -13.23 25.44
N VAL A 134 -0.06 -12.05 24.91
CA VAL A 134 0.40 -11.90 23.52
C VAL A 134 1.64 -12.75 23.26
N LYS A 135 2.61 -12.74 24.20
CA LYS A 135 3.81 -13.59 24.14
C LYS A 135 3.46 -15.07 24.28
N GLY A 136 2.60 -15.42 25.23
CA GLY A 136 2.16 -16.79 25.49
C GLY A 136 1.42 -17.44 24.32
N PHE A 137 0.62 -16.66 23.58
CA PHE A 137 -0.04 -17.10 22.35
C PHE A 137 0.89 -17.12 21.13
N GLY A 138 2.15 -16.68 21.26
CA GLY A 138 3.08 -16.58 20.13
C GLY A 138 2.65 -15.57 19.07
N VAL A 139 1.86 -14.57 19.44
CA VAL A 139 1.36 -13.54 18.53
C VAL A 139 2.48 -12.53 18.25
N LYS A 140 2.84 -12.40 16.98
CA LYS A 140 3.89 -11.47 16.50
C LYS A 140 3.35 -10.34 15.63
N VAL A 141 2.08 -10.43 15.21
CA VAL A 141 1.43 -9.52 14.27
C VAL A 141 -0.04 -9.32 14.66
N TYR A 142 -0.59 -8.15 14.37
CA TYR A 142 -2.00 -7.84 14.59
C TYR A 142 -2.71 -7.54 13.25
N PRO A 143 -4.03 -7.76 13.13
CA PRO A 143 -4.86 -8.48 14.10
C PRO A 143 -4.48 -9.96 14.12
N SER A 144 -4.73 -10.60 15.24
CA SER A 144 -4.69 -12.06 15.36
C SER A 144 -5.91 -12.49 16.16
N TRP A 145 -6.35 -13.72 15.96
CA TRP A 145 -7.45 -14.30 16.72
C TRP A 145 -6.98 -15.51 17.50
N VAL A 146 -7.52 -15.68 18.69
CA VAL A 146 -7.26 -16.84 19.55
C VAL A 146 -8.60 -17.48 19.88
N LEU A 147 -8.71 -18.77 19.58
CA LEU A 147 -9.81 -19.60 20.03
C LEU A 147 -9.37 -20.38 21.26
N LEU A 148 -10.10 -20.21 22.35
CA LEU A 148 -10.03 -21.06 23.54
C LEU A 148 -11.22 -22.01 23.55
N ASP A 149 -10.98 -23.27 23.93
CA ASP A 149 -12.05 -24.25 24.10
C ASP A 149 -12.91 -23.95 25.35
N GLN A 150 -13.95 -24.75 25.59
CA GLN A 150 -14.82 -24.61 26.77
C GLN A 150 -14.10 -24.84 28.09
N ARG A 151 -12.93 -25.49 28.07
CA ARG A 151 -12.06 -25.65 29.23
C ARG A 151 -11.06 -24.52 29.35
N GLY A 152 -11.18 -23.45 28.54
CA GLY A 152 -10.31 -22.29 28.46
C GLY A 152 -8.89 -22.56 27.96
N GLN A 153 -8.63 -23.75 27.40
CA GLN A 153 -7.33 -24.09 26.83
C GLN A 153 -7.20 -23.53 25.41
N LEU A 154 -5.96 -23.23 25.00
CA LEU A 154 -5.67 -22.74 23.65
C LEU A 154 -6.00 -23.81 22.61
N ALA A 155 -7.04 -23.57 21.80
CA ALA A 155 -7.43 -24.46 20.71
C ALA A 155 -6.75 -24.07 19.40
N ARG A 156 -6.69 -22.76 19.07
CA ARG A 156 -6.05 -22.27 17.84
C ARG A 156 -5.65 -20.82 17.93
N VAL A 157 -4.52 -20.49 17.30
CA VAL A 157 -4.09 -19.12 16.99
C VAL A 157 -4.22 -18.90 15.49
N ILE A 158 -4.87 -17.82 15.10
CA ILE A 158 -5.06 -17.41 13.71
C ILE A 158 -4.34 -16.08 13.53
N LYS A 159 -3.43 -16.05 12.54
CA LYS A 159 -2.70 -14.83 12.17
C LYS A 159 -3.51 -14.09 11.12
N GLY A 160 -3.76 -12.80 11.32
CA GLY A 160 -4.56 -11.98 10.42
C GLY A 160 -6.05 -12.02 10.74
N SER A 161 -6.82 -11.39 9.87
CA SER A 161 -8.25 -11.19 10.01
C SER A 161 -9.04 -12.46 9.70
N ILE A 162 -10.18 -12.62 10.37
CA ILE A 162 -11.19 -13.62 10.02
C ILE A 162 -12.52 -12.91 9.81
N ASN A 163 -13.29 -13.35 8.82
CA ASN A 163 -14.65 -12.89 8.59
C ASN A 163 -15.66 -13.70 9.44
N LYS A 164 -16.94 -13.33 9.39
CA LYS A 164 -17.99 -13.99 10.18
C LYS A 164 -18.10 -15.48 9.88
N SER A 165 -18.03 -15.90 8.60
CA SER A 165 -18.16 -17.32 8.23
C SER A 165 -16.96 -18.14 8.73
N GLN A 166 -15.75 -17.60 8.65
CA GLN A 166 -14.53 -18.22 9.19
C GLN A 166 -14.59 -18.31 10.72
N ALA A 167 -15.08 -17.27 11.40
CA ALA A 167 -15.27 -17.30 12.85
C ALA A 167 -16.29 -18.37 13.27
N LEU A 168 -17.44 -18.45 12.59
CA LEU A 168 -18.44 -19.49 12.86
C LEU A 168 -17.92 -20.90 12.53
N ALA A 169 -17.15 -21.06 11.45
CA ALA A 169 -16.50 -22.33 11.10
C ALA A 169 -15.49 -22.77 12.18
N LEU A 170 -14.71 -21.85 12.73
CA LEU A 170 -13.79 -22.10 13.84
C LEU A 170 -14.52 -22.58 15.10
N LEU A 171 -15.69 -22.01 15.39
CA LEU A 171 -16.50 -22.38 16.54
C LEU A 171 -17.12 -23.76 16.40
N GLN A 172 -17.43 -24.18 15.17
CA GLN A 172 -17.92 -25.53 14.88
C GLN A 172 -16.79 -26.56 14.86
N ASN A 173 -15.65 -26.21 14.26
CA ASN A 173 -14.47 -27.05 14.16
C ASN A 173 -13.20 -26.20 14.33
N PRO A 174 -12.49 -26.31 15.48
CA PRO A 174 -11.25 -25.57 15.70
C PRO A 174 -10.19 -25.82 14.62
N ALA A 175 -10.20 -26.98 13.95
CA ALA A 175 -9.29 -27.33 12.87
C ALA A 175 -9.81 -26.97 11.46
N ALA A 176 -10.92 -26.23 11.35
CA ALA A 176 -11.53 -25.85 10.06
C ALA A 176 -10.50 -25.21 9.12
N ASP A 177 -10.52 -25.60 7.84
CA ASP A 177 -9.78 -24.85 6.83
C ASP A 177 -10.49 -23.50 6.63
N LEU A 178 -9.80 -22.42 6.97
CA LEU A 178 -10.37 -21.08 6.88
C LEU A 178 -10.32 -20.55 5.45
N ASN A 179 -9.70 -21.28 4.53
CA ASN A 179 -9.71 -20.98 3.11
C ASN A 179 -11.01 -21.47 2.42
N ASP A 180 -11.76 -22.40 3.04
CA ASP A 180 -12.98 -22.99 2.46
C ASP A 180 -14.29 -22.24 2.84
N ALA A 181 -14.26 -21.33 3.82
CA ALA A 181 -15.45 -20.64 4.31
C ALA A 181 -15.73 -19.33 3.52
N ALA A 182 -16.76 -19.39 2.68
CA ALA A 182 -17.27 -18.34 1.79
C ALA A 182 -17.08 -16.90 2.31
N HIS A 183 -16.37 -16.11 1.50
CA HIS A 183 -15.82 -14.77 1.76
C HIS A 183 -16.87 -13.68 1.95
N THR A 184 -16.66 -12.76 2.93
CA THR A 184 -16.97 -11.30 2.88
C THR A 184 -16.17 -10.43 3.86
N PHE A 185 -15.49 -9.37 3.37
CA PHE A 185 -15.66 -8.03 3.96
C PHE A 185 -14.67 -7.44 4.98
N TYR A 186 -13.60 -6.71 4.57
CA TYR A 186 -13.05 -5.56 5.33
C TYR A 186 -12.07 -4.60 4.56
N GLN A 187 -12.07 -3.26 4.84
CA GLN A 187 -11.08 -2.23 4.39
C GLN A 187 -10.81 -1.13 5.47
N PRO A 188 -9.53 -0.73 5.67
CA PRO A 188 -9.16 0.67 5.88
C PRO A 188 -7.80 1.03 5.28
N LYS A 189 -7.44 2.29 5.43
CA LYS A 189 -6.18 2.87 5.05
C LYS A 189 -5.57 3.67 6.23
N ALA A 190 -4.25 3.75 6.41
CA ALA A 190 -3.44 4.88 5.93
C ALA A 190 -1.94 4.81 6.32
N ASN A 191 -1.09 5.34 5.45
CA ASN A 191 0.07 6.22 5.73
C ASN A 191 1.53 5.70 5.77
N GLN A 192 2.39 6.64 5.37
CA GLN A 192 3.69 6.54 4.72
C GLN A 192 4.85 6.03 5.60
N ALA A 193 5.62 5.08 5.06
CA ALA A 193 7.00 5.31 4.63
C ALA A 193 7.54 4.05 3.92
N ALA A 194 7.67 4.08 2.59
CA ALA A 194 8.53 3.14 1.86
C ALA A 194 8.86 3.70 0.46
N VAL A 195 10.16 3.69 0.16
CA VAL A 195 10.79 4.07 -1.11
C VAL A 195 10.50 3.01 -2.18
N PRO A 196 10.41 3.40 -3.46
CA PRO A 196 9.31 2.97 -4.32
C PRO A 196 9.75 2.21 -5.60
N VAL A 197 8.74 1.84 -6.41
CA VAL A 197 8.63 1.95 -7.88
C VAL A 197 9.96 1.91 -8.65
N ASN A 198 10.07 1.09 -9.72
CA ASN A 198 11.16 1.23 -10.68
C ASN A 198 11.21 2.70 -11.14
N ALA A 199 12.11 3.48 -10.55
CA ALA A 199 12.14 4.91 -10.58
C ALA A 199 13.58 5.29 -10.88
N ARG A 200 13.74 6.14 -11.88
CA ARG A 200 15.04 6.70 -12.24
C ARG A 200 15.10 8.14 -11.79
N THR A 201 16.31 8.62 -11.55
CA THR A 201 16.54 9.97 -11.07
C THR A 201 17.50 10.66 -12.02
N ILE A 202 17.17 11.89 -12.39
CA ILE A 202 18.04 12.78 -13.14
C ILE A 202 18.01 14.18 -12.51
N TYR A 203 19.09 14.93 -12.63
CA TYR A 203 19.22 16.26 -12.03
C TYR A 203 19.34 17.30 -13.14
N LEU A 204 18.43 18.26 -13.14
CA LEU A 204 18.24 19.23 -14.22
C LEU A 204 18.37 20.65 -13.68
N ALA A 205 19.44 21.36 -14.06
CA ALA A 205 19.59 22.79 -13.80
C ALA A 205 19.06 23.58 -15.01
N GLY A 206 18.09 24.47 -14.80
CA GLY A 206 17.33 25.08 -15.89
C GLY A 206 16.96 26.54 -15.67
N GLY A 207 17.69 27.26 -14.81
CA GLY A 207 17.29 28.58 -14.33
C GLY A 207 16.70 28.51 -12.92
N CYS A 208 15.85 29.47 -12.56
CA CYS A 208 15.14 29.45 -11.28
C CYS A 208 14.36 28.13 -11.12
N PHE A 209 14.71 27.35 -10.09
CA PHE A 209 14.17 26.00 -9.92
C PHE A 209 12.67 25.95 -9.64
N TRP A 210 12.02 27.06 -9.25
CA TRP A 210 10.60 27.09 -8.90
C TRP A 210 9.71 26.74 -10.08
N GLY A 211 10.06 27.29 -11.25
CA GLY A 211 9.35 26.99 -12.49
C GLY A 211 9.68 25.60 -13.02
N VAL A 212 10.93 25.14 -12.84
CA VAL A 212 11.38 23.83 -13.32
C VAL A 212 10.74 22.71 -12.50
N GLU A 213 10.70 22.83 -11.18
CA GLU A 213 10.04 21.90 -10.26
C GLU A 213 8.56 21.76 -10.60
N ALA A 214 7.82 22.87 -10.54
CA ALA A 214 6.39 22.89 -10.83
C ALA A 214 6.05 22.42 -12.25
N TYR A 215 6.96 22.59 -13.21
CA TYR A 215 6.81 22.06 -14.56
C TYR A 215 6.91 20.53 -14.59
N PHE A 216 7.95 19.96 -13.96
CA PHE A 216 8.18 18.53 -13.97
C PHE A 216 7.14 17.77 -13.13
N GLU A 217 6.65 18.34 -12.02
CA GLU A 217 5.57 17.73 -11.22
C GLU A 217 4.28 17.49 -12.00
N ARG A 218 4.03 18.27 -13.06
CA ARG A 218 2.82 18.16 -13.88
C ARG A 218 2.90 17.05 -14.93
N ILE A 219 4.09 16.56 -15.26
CA ILE A 219 4.28 15.62 -16.35
C ILE A 219 3.88 14.20 -15.90
N ASP A 220 2.90 13.60 -16.59
CA ASP A 220 2.50 12.21 -16.30
C ASP A 220 3.69 11.25 -16.51
N GLY A 221 4.06 10.54 -15.44
CA GLY A 221 5.25 9.69 -15.38
C GLY A 221 6.38 10.25 -14.52
N VAL A 222 6.34 11.53 -14.14
CA VAL A 222 7.18 12.07 -13.06
C VAL A 222 6.53 11.69 -11.72
N LEU A 223 7.34 11.15 -10.81
CA LEU A 223 6.94 10.65 -9.51
C LEU A 223 7.20 11.67 -8.40
N ASP A 224 8.28 12.43 -8.53
CA ASP A 224 8.73 13.43 -7.56
C ASP A 224 9.66 14.45 -8.24
N ALA A 225 9.67 15.70 -7.76
CA ALA A 225 10.57 16.75 -8.19
C ALA A 225 10.99 17.59 -6.98
N VAL A 226 12.29 17.75 -6.75
CA VAL A 226 12.81 18.43 -5.54
C VAL A 226 13.86 19.48 -5.92
N SER A 227 13.66 20.71 -5.46
CA SER A 227 14.59 21.83 -5.66
C SER A 227 15.85 21.72 -4.80
N GLY A 228 17.00 22.10 -5.35
CA GLY A 228 18.27 22.08 -4.63
C GLY A 228 19.45 22.72 -5.37
N TYR A 229 20.65 22.51 -4.83
CA TYR A 229 21.90 23.11 -5.27
C TYR A 229 22.91 22.02 -5.63
N ALA A 230 23.41 22.03 -6.87
CA ALA A 230 24.30 20.99 -7.38
C ALA A 230 25.67 21.52 -7.82
N ASN A 231 26.68 20.66 -7.72
CA ASN A 231 28.00 20.80 -8.36
C ASN A 231 28.76 22.11 -8.06
N GLY A 232 28.56 22.71 -6.88
CA GLY A 232 29.41 23.78 -6.36
C GLY A 232 30.53 23.28 -5.46
N ARG A 233 31.32 24.23 -4.93
CA ARG A 233 32.59 23.99 -4.22
C ARG A 233 32.46 23.87 -2.70
N THR A 234 31.31 24.23 -2.15
CA THR A 234 31.07 24.25 -0.69
C THR A 234 30.06 23.18 -0.29
N GLU A 235 30.20 22.67 0.92
CA GLU A 235 29.24 21.70 1.48
C GLU A 235 28.02 22.42 2.06
N ASN A 236 26.83 21.83 1.85
CA ASN A 236 25.55 22.25 2.44
C ASN A 236 25.28 23.77 2.39
N PRO A 237 25.31 24.40 1.20
CA PRO A 237 25.12 25.84 1.07
C PRO A 237 23.67 26.24 1.40
N SER A 238 23.47 27.42 2.00
CA SER A 238 22.15 28.07 1.99
C SER A 238 21.89 28.80 0.67
N TYR A 239 20.66 29.21 0.43
CA TYR A 239 20.32 30.08 -0.71
C TYR A 239 21.20 31.34 -0.77
N GLU A 240 21.44 32.00 0.38
CA GLU A 240 22.31 33.18 0.45
C GLU A 240 23.76 32.86 0.07
N ASP A 241 24.26 31.69 0.43
CA ASP A 241 25.60 31.27 0.04
C ASP A 241 25.69 31.07 -1.48
N VAL A 242 24.68 30.43 -2.08
CA VAL A 242 24.60 30.24 -3.53
C VAL A 242 24.52 31.57 -4.29
N VAL A 243 23.71 32.51 -3.80
CA VAL A 243 23.49 33.79 -4.49
C VAL A 243 24.64 34.78 -4.26
N TYR A 244 25.21 34.86 -3.06
CA TYR A 244 26.11 35.95 -2.69
C TYR A 244 27.57 35.54 -2.46
N ARG A 245 27.87 34.26 -2.23
CA ARG A 245 29.22 33.82 -1.84
C ARG A 245 29.98 33.07 -2.92
N ASN A 246 29.49 33.11 -4.16
CA ASN A 246 30.16 32.51 -5.32
C ASN A 246 30.57 31.05 -5.08
N THR A 247 29.67 30.27 -4.48
CA THR A 247 29.92 28.87 -4.14
C THR A 247 30.03 27.98 -5.39
N GLY A 248 29.49 28.44 -6.52
CA GLY A 248 29.53 27.74 -7.82
C GLY A 248 28.41 26.71 -8.00
N HIS A 249 27.50 26.57 -7.03
CA HIS A 249 26.36 25.67 -7.17
C HIS A 249 25.38 26.16 -8.25
N ALA A 250 24.75 25.23 -8.97
CA ALA A 250 23.60 25.49 -9.83
C ALA A 250 22.30 25.20 -9.08
N GLU A 251 21.30 26.07 -9.24
CA GLU A 251 19.91 25.73 -8.94
C GLU A 251 19.47 24.56 -9.84
N THR A 252 19.07 23.48 -9.21
CA THR A 252 18.87 22.17 -9.84
C THR A 252 17.63 21.50 -9.28
N VAL A 253 16.86 20.84 -10.14
CA VAL A 253 15.74 20.00 -9.73
C VAL A 253 16.13 18.54 -9.87
N LYS A 254 15.99 17.78 -8.78
CA LYS A 254 16.06 16.32 -8.77
C LYS A 254 14.73 15.78 -9.25
N VAL A 255 14.68 15.21 -10.46
CA VAL A 255 13.47 14.63 -11.04
C VAL A 255 13.52 13.12 -10.88
N VAL A 256 12.55 12.56 -10.16
CA VAL A 256 12.33 11.13 -10.03
C VAL A 256 11.18 10.73 -10.96
N TYR A 257 11.39 9.79 -11.86
CA TYR A 257 10.40 9.43 -12.89
C TYR A 257 10.29 7.91 -13.08
N ASN A 258 9.14 7.48 -13.59
CA ASN A 258 8.88 6.09 -13.95
C ASN A 258 9.42 5.81 -15.37
N PRO A 259 10.49 5.02 -15.53
CA PRO A 259 11.12 4.72 -16.82
C PRO A 259 10.19 3.91 -17.75
N ASN A 260 9.11 3.33 -17.22
CA ASN A 260 8.10 2.62 -18.02
C ASN A 260 7.12 3.59 -18.69
N LYS A 261 6.93 4.80 -18.16
CA LYS A 261 6.09 5.85 -18.76
C LYS A 261 6.92 6.83 -19.60
N LEU A 262 8.05 7.27 -19.04
CA LEU A 262 8.96 8.27 -19.62
C LEU A 262 10.37 7.70 -19.73
N SER A 263 10.94 7.67 -20.91
CA SER A 263 12.38 7.40 -21.06
C SER A 263 13.21 8.60 -20.61
N LEU A 264 14.51 8.41 -20.38
CA LEU A 264 15.43 9.54 -20.12
C LEU A 264 15.40 10.54 -21.29
N ASP A 265 15.32 10.08 -22.53
CA ASP A 265 15.19 10.98 -23.68
C ASP A 265 13.87 11.77 -23.63
N ASP A 266 12.75 11.16 -23.24
CA ASP A 266 11.48 11.88 -23.04
C ASP A 266 11.64 13.01 -22.01
N ILE A 267 12.27 12.73 -20.85
CA ILE A 267 12.58 13.72 -19.82
C ILE A 267 13.45 14.86 -20.38
N LEU A 268 14.48 14.54 -21.17
CA LEU A 268 15.35 15.53 -21.81
C LEU A 268 14.61 16.37 -22.85
N GLN A 269 13.69 15.79 -23.62
CA GLN A 269 12.86 16.56 -24.55
C GLN A 269 11.93 17.53 -23.81
N TYR A 270 11.35 17.12 -22.67
CA TYR A 270 10.58 18.03 -21.81
C TYR A 270 11.46 19.16 -21.25
N TYR A 271 12.65 18.83 -20.76
CA TYR A 271 13.62 19.81 -20.28
C TYR A 271 13.99 20.85 -21.35
N PHE A 272 14.32 20.41 -22.57
CA PHE A 272 14.72 21.30 -23.66
C PHE A 272 13.60 22.24 -24.15
N ARG A 273 12.33 21.99 -23.79
CA ARG A 273 11.20 22.89 -24.14
C ARG A 273 11.14 24.15 -23.30
N ILE A 274 11.70 24.10 -22.09
CA ILE A 274 11.54 25.15 -21.08
C ILE A 274 12.80 25.98 -20.84
N ILE A 275 13.94 25.57 -21.40
CA ILE A 275 15.20 26.32 -21.31
C ILE A 275 15.58 26.97 -22.64
N ASP A 276 16.42 28.02 -22.58
CA ASP A 276 17.25 28.45 -23.71
C ASP A 276 18.60 27.71 -23.65
N PRO A 277 18.84 26.71 -24.51
CA PRO A 277 20.04 25.88 -24.46
C PRO A 277 21.30 26.60 -24.95
N THR A 278 21.18 27.82 -25.48
CA THR A 278 22.30 28.62 -26.02
C THR A 278 22.69 29.81 -25.13
N SER A 279 22.00 29.96 -23.99
CA SER A 279 22.20 31.01 -23.01
C SER A 279 23.13 30.54 -21.89
N LEU A 280 24.31 31.16 -21.80
CA LEU A 280 25.28 30.86 -20.76
C LEU A 280 24.93 31.62 -19.47
N ASN A 281 24.81 30.90 -18.35
CA ASN A 281 24.61 31.46 -17.00
C ASN A 281 23.41 32.42 -16.90
N LYS A 282 22.33 32.12 -17.63
CA LYS A 282 21.12 32.92 -17.65
C LYS A 282 19.94 32.12 -18.20
N GLN A 283 18.77 32.23 -17.56
CA GLN A 283 17.48 31.75 -18.07
C GLN A 283 16.40 32.79 -17.76
N GLY A 284 15.61 33.18 -18.76
CA GLY A 284 14.66 34.28 -18.62
C GLY A 284 15.34 35.58 -18.17
N ASN A 285 14.90 36.12 -17.03
CA ASN A 285 15.48 37.32 -16.43
C ASN A 285 16.60 37.01 -15.41
N ASP A 286 16.72 35.76 -14.99
CA ASP A 286 17.63 35.32 -13.94
C ASP A 286 19.05 35.15 -14.50
N ARG A 287 20.04 35.80 -13.87
CA ARG A 287 21.43 35.86 -14.36
C ARG A 287 22.41 35.49 -13.27
N GLY A 288 23.37 34.65 -13.61
CA GLY A 288 24.38 34.15 -12.69
C GLY A 288 24.71 32.68 -12.97
N GLU A 289 25.87 32.26 -12.49
CA GLU A 289 26.34 30.87 -12.64
C GLU A 289 25.38 29.87 -11.99
N GLN A 290 24.63 30.28 -10.97
CA GLN A 290 23.59 29.48 -10.34
C GLN A 290 22.40 29.17 -11.26
N TYR A 291 22.20 29.96 -12.32
CA TYR A 291 21.12 29.77 -13.29
C TYR A 291 21.61 29.16 -14.62
N ARG A 292 22.80 28.54 -14.61
CA ARG A 292 23.32 27.84 -15.79
C ARG A 292 22.45 26.63 -16.13
N ALA A 293 22.40 26.29 -17.42
CA ALA A 293 21.71 25.09 -17.88
C ALA A 293 22.65 23.88 -17.78
N GLY A 294 22.21 22.81 -17.15
CA GLY A 294 23.01 21.60 -16.97
C GLY A 294 22.15 20.35 -16.73
N VAL A 295 22.71 19.21 -17.12
CA VAL A 295 22.15 17.89 -16.85
C VAL A 295 23.22 17.08 -16.11
N TYR A 296 22.86 16.55 -14.94
CA TYR A 296 23.78 15.84 -14.07
C TYR A 296 23.29 14.43 -13.78
N SER A 297 24.16 13.45 -14.04
CA SER A 297 23.96 12.05 -13.66
C SER A 297 25.31 11.41 -13.33
N SER A 298 25.37 10.59 -12.28
CA SER A 298 26.56 9.78 -11.96
C SER A 298 26.65 8.47 -12.76
N ASP A 299 25.63 8.12 -13.56
CA ASP A 299 25.61 6.93 -14.41
C ASP A 299 26.21 7.23 -15.80
N VAL A 300 27.28 6.51 -16.15
CA VAL A 300 27.97 6.62 -17.45
C VAL A 300 27.07 6.25 -18.63
N ALA A 301 26.12 5.33 -18.45
CA ALA A 301 25.17 4.97 -19.49
C ALA A 301 24.20 6.13 -19.77
N GLU A 302 23.73 6.82 -18.74
CA GLU A 302 22.88 8.01 -18.89
C GLU A 302 23.64 9.18 -19.49
N GLN A 303 24.89 9.40 -19.09
CA GLN A 303 25.79 10.40 -19.69
C GLN A 303 25.89 10.26 -21.21
N SER A 304 25.91 9.03 -21.71
CA SER A 304 25.95 8.74 -23.15
C SER A 304 24.63 9.09 -23.85
N VAL A 305 23.49 8.81 -23.21
CA VAL A 305 22.17 9.20 -23.70
C VAL A 305 22.03 10.72 -23.74
N ILE A 306 22.44 11.41 -22.67
CA ILE A 306 22.40 12.87 -22.57
C ILE A 306 23.26 13.51 -23.66
N ALA A 307 24.49 13.01 -23.86
CA ALA A 307 25.37 13.49 -24.93
C ALA A 307 24.74 13.33 -26.31
N ALA A 308 24.08 12.19 -26.58
CA ALA A 308 23.36 11.97 -27.83
C ALA A 308 22.19 12.95 -28.00
N SER A 309 21.35 13.14 -26.97
CA SER A 309 20.23 14.08 -27.03
C SER A 309 20.68 15.54 -27.17
N LEU A 310 21.81 15.94 -26.57
CA LEU A 310 22.42 17.26 -26.77
C LEU A 310 22.97 17.45 -28.18
N ASN A 311 23.59 16.42 -28.77
CA ASN A 311 24.03 16.45 -30.16
C ASN A 311 22.83 16.61 -31.13
N GLU A 312 21.72 15.95 -30.86
CA GLU A 312 20.48 16.16 -31.62
C GLU A 312 19.88 17.55 -31.39
N LEU A 313 19.93 18.06 -30.15
CA LEU A 313 19.51 19.43 -29.84
C LEU A 313 20.34 20.47 -30.60
N GLN A 314 21.66 20.30 -30.67
CA GLN A 314 22.56 21.22 -31.37
C GLN A 314 22.18 21.40 -32.85
N LYS A 315 21.66 20.35 -33.52
CA LYS A 315 21.22 20.46 -34.92
C LYS A 315 20.08 21.47 -35.12
N ARG A 316 19.31 21.76 -34.08
CA ARG A 316 18.21 22.75 -34.10
C ARG A 316 18.69 24.19 -33.93
N TYR A 317 19.95 24.41 -33.53
CA TYR A 317 20.48 25.73 -33.20
C TYR A 317 21.78 26.02 -33.98
N LYS A 318 21.88 27.23 -34.54
CA LYS A 318 23.15 27.70 -35.15
C LYS A 318 24.18 28.11 -34.09
N ARG A 319 23.70 28.66 -32.97
CA ARG A 319 24.55 28.98 -31.81
C ARG A 319 24.91 27.70 -31.07
N PRO A 320 26.10 27.63 -30.44
CA PRO A 320 26.49 26.48 -29.65
C PRO A 320 25.52 26.28 -28.49
N VAL A 321 25.07 25.04 -28.31
CA VAL A 321 24.39 24.59 -27.10
C VAL A 321 25.42 24.57 -25.98
N VAL A 322 25.11 25.27 -24.89
CA VAL A 322 25.99 25.47 -23.72
C VAL A 322 25.49 24.73 -22.49
N VAL A 323 24.49 23.86 -22.66
CA VAL A 323 24.01 22.96 -21.60
C VAL A 323 25.12 22.00 -21.24
N GLU A 324 25.58 22.04 -19.99
CA GLU A 324 26.65 21.15 -19.54
C GLU A 324 26.13 19.73 -19.28
N ASN A 325 26.89 18.72 -19.69
CA ASN A 325 26.67 17.31 -19.36
C ASN A 325 27.83 16.86 -18.49
N GLN A 326 27.62 16.83 -17.18
CA GLN A 326 28.68 16.54 -16.20
C GLN A 326 28.19 15.48 -15.21
N PRO A 327 29.09 14.68 -14.62
CA PRO A 327 28.74 13.83 -13.50
C PRO A 327 28.14 14.65 -12.35
N LEU A 328 27.14 14.09 -11.67
CA LEU A 328 26.68 14.66 -10.42
C LEU A 328 27.76 14.44 -9.35
N GLN A 329 28.28 15.52 -8.78
CA GLN A 329 29.24 15.47 -7.68
C GLN A 329 28.53 15.49 -6.34
N HIS A 330 27.68 16.51 -6.12
CA HIS A 330 26.90 16.69 -4.91
C HIS A 330 25.57 17.36 -5.25
N PHE A 331 24.53 17.05 -4.46
CA PHE A 331 23.24 17.72 -4.50
C PHE A 331 22.78 17.98 -3.06
N TYR A 332 22.47 19.23 -2.75
CA TYR A 332 21.95 19.66 -1.46
C TYR A 332 20.51 20.16 -1.67
N GLU A 333 19.54 19.57 -0.97
CA GLU A 333 18.15 20.03 -1.03
C GLU A 333 18.06 21.48 -0.54
N ALA A 334 17.29 22.30 -1.26
CA ALA A 334 17.04 23.68 -0.87
C ALA A 334 16.11 23.74 0.36
N GLU A 335 16.08 24.89 1.03
CA GLU A 335 15.26 25.12 2.21
C GLU A 335 13.76 24.87 1.92
N GLN A 336 13.00 24.50 2.96
CA GLN A 336 11.59 24.11 2.84
C GLN A 336 10.66 25.17 2.24
N TYR A 337 11.06 26.45 2.25
CA TYR A 337 10.28 27.50 1.61
C TYR A 337 10.47 27.55 0.09
N HIS A 338 11.54 26.96 -0.45
CA HIS A 338 11.76 26.83 -1.90
C HIS A 338 11.07 25.60 -2.49
N GLN A 339 10.90 24.53 -1.71
CA GLN A 339 10.18 23.32 -2.15
C GLN A 339 8.71 23.66 -2.44
N ASP A 340 8.15 23.12 -3.52
CA ASP A 340 6.76 23.33 -3.95
C ASP A 340 6.35 24.82 -4.02
N TYR A 341 7.30 25.71 -4.34
CA TYR A 341 7.11 27.15 -4.13
C TYR A 341 5.87 27.68 -4.87
N LEU A 342 5.64 27.25 -6.11
CA LEU A 342 4.49 27.68 -6.92
C LEU A 342 3.18 26.99 -6.51
N MET A 343 3.23 25.86 -5.80
CA MET A 343 2.04 25.32 -5.13
C MET A 343 1.65 26.17 -3.93
N LYS A 344 2.65 26.58 -3.12
CA LYS A 344 2.46 27.44 -1.94
C LYS A 344 2.10 28.88 -2.33
N ASN A 345 2.63 29.35 -3.46
CA ASN A 345 2.46 30.69 -4.00
C ASN A 345 2.02 30.63 -5.47
N PRO A 346 0.72 30.39 -5.76
CA PRO A 346 0.23 30.19 -7.13
C PRO A 346 0.49 31.35 -8.10
N ASN A 347 0.66 32.57 -7.57
CA ASN A 347 1.00 33.78 -8.34
C ASN A 347 2.48 34.17 -8.17
N GLY A 348 3.32 33.25 -7.69
CA GLY A 348 4.74 33.44 -7.52
C GLY A 348 5.46 33.64 -8.85
N TYR A 349 6.70 34.12 -8.77
CA TYR A 349 7.54 34.30 -9.96
C TYR A 349 7.79 32.97 -10.69
N CYS A 350 7.53 32.94 -12.00
CA CYS A 350 7.84 31.80 -12.86
C CYS A 350 8.20 32.29 -14.26
N HIS A 351 9.40 31.96 -14.74
CA HIS A 351 9.81 32.27 -16.12
C HIS A 351 9.47 31.12 -17.10
N VAL A 352 9.10 29.94 -16.58
CA VAL A 352 8.69 28.76 -17.35
C VAL A 352 7.20 28.82 -17.65
N ASP A 353 6.81 28.51 -18.89
CA ASP A 353 5.42 28.29 -19.24
C ASP A 353 4.99 26.88 -18.80
N LEU A 354 4.31 26.79 -17.66
CA LEU A 354 3.90 25.52 -17.07
C LEU A 354 2.92 24.72 -17.93
N ASN A 355 2.21 25.37 -18.87
CA ASN A 355 1.25 24.69 -19.75
C ASN A 355 1.94 23.78 -20.76
N LYS A 356 3.23 23.99 -21.04
CA LYS A 356 4.02 23.13 -21.94
C LYS A 356 4.26 21.72 -21.37
N ALA A 357 3.91 21.47 -20.09
CA ALA A 357 4.00 20.15 -19.48
C ALA A 357 2.87 19.25 -20.02
N ASP A 358 1.71 19.84 -20.29
CA ASP A 358 0.51 19.15 -20.78
C ASP A 358 0.56 18.88 -22.29
N GLU A 359 1.51 19.49 -23.01
CA GLU A 359 1.72 19.25 -24.43
C GLU A 359 2.42 17.89 -24.67
N PRO A 360 1.85 16.96 -25.46
CA PRO A 360 2.50 15.69 -25.77
C PRO A 360 3.85 15.86 -26.49
N LEU A 361 4.83 14.99 -26.22
CA LEU A 361 6.08 14.95 -27.00
C LEU A 361 5.79 14.58 -28.47
N PRO A 362 6.51 15.13 -29.47
CA PRO A 362 6.27 14.82 -30.88
C PRO A 362 6.40 13.33 -31.24
N SER A 363 7.31 12.61 -30.55
CA SER A 363 7.48 11.16 -30.65
C SER A 363 6.23 10.40 -30.16
N LYS A 364 5.58 10.92 -29.11
CA LYS A 364 4.36 10.38 -28.50
C LYS A 364 3.09 10.82 -29.22
N ALA A 365 3.08 11.99 -29.85
CA ALA A 365 1.99 12.50 -30.68
C ALA A 365 1.78 11.63 -31.93
N LYS A 366 2.87 11.20 -32.60
CA LYS A 366 2.78 10.27 -33.75
C LYS A 366 2.36 8.85 -33.36
N SER A 367 2.65 8.39 -32.14
CA SER A 367 2.14 7.10 -31.64
C SER A 367 0.68 7.19 -31.22
N ALA A 368 0.24 8.33 -30.69
CA ALA A 368 -1.18 8.59 -30.43
C ALA A 368 -1.98 8.52 -31.74
N ASP A 369 -1.50 9.16 -32.82
CA ASP A 369 -2.14 9.10 -34.15
C ASP A 369 -2.20 7.68 -34.76
N LYS A 370 -1.24 6.80 -34.45
CA LYS A 370 -1.17 5.45 -35.02
C LYS A 370 -2.02 4.42 -34.26
N ILE A 371 -2.24 4.63 -32.95
CA ILE A 371 -3.16 3.80 -32.15
C ILE A 371 -4.61 4.27 -32.33
N GLN A 372 -4.80 5.57 -32.59
CA GLN A 372 -6.12 6.16 -32.82
C GLN A 372 -6.71 5.84 -34.21
N GLN A 373 -5.91 5.32 -35.16
CA GLN A 373 -6.42 4.80 -36.44
C GLN A 373 -7.05 3.39 -36.37
N ASP A 374 -6.70 2.57 -35.37
CA ASP A 374 -7.28 1.23 -35.19
C ASP A 374 -8.23 1.13 -33.98
N PHE A 375 -8.29 2.17 -33.14
CA PHE A 375 -9.23 2.28 -32.03
C PHE A 375 -10.45 3.12 -32.43
N ASP A 376 -11.46 2.49 -33.02
CA ASP A 376 -12.75 3.14 -33.23
C ASP A 376 -13.49 3.27 -31.89
N ALA A 377 -13.12 4.29 -31.11
CA ALA A 377 -13.74 4.65 -29.84
C ALA A 377 -15.27 4.80 -29.95
N SER A 378 -15.80 5.09 -31.15
CA SER A 378 -17.23 5.26 -31.37
C SER A 378 -18.03 3.97 -31.15
N ARG A 379 -17.37 2.80 -31.23
CA ARG A 379 -17.97 1.47 -30.99
C ARG A 379 -18.17 1.15 -29.51
N PHE A 380 -17.48 1.84 -28.62
CA PHE A 380 -17.50 1.58 -27.18
C PHE A 380 -18.08 2.79 -26.46
N GLN A 381 -19.36 2.73 -26.13
CA GLN A 381 -20.05 3.82 -25.47
C GLN A 381 -20.61 3.36 -24.13
N LYS A 382 -20.56 4.25 -23.13
CA LYS A 382 -21.23 4.03 -21.86
C LYS A 382 -22.75 4.05 -22.07
N PRO A 383 -23.46 2.94 -21.82
CA PRO A 383 -24.92 2.94 -21.84
C PRO A 383 -25.50 3.91 -20.79
N ASP A 384 -26.74 4.35 -21.00
CA ASP A 384 -27.43 5.17 -20.01
C ASP A 384 -27.65 4.42 -18.69
N ARG A 385 -27.88 5.18 -17.61
CA ARG A 385 -28.04 4.64 -16.24
C ARG A 385 -29.12 3.57 -16.12
N LYS A 386 -30.26 3.71 -16.81
CA LYS A 386 -31.38 2.75 -16.73
C LYS A 386 -30.98 1.44 -17.40
N THR A 387 -30.32 1.53 -18.55
CA THR A 387 -29.75 0.37 -19.25
C THR A 387 -28.71 -0.35 -18.39
N LEU A 388 -27.83 0.39 -17.71
CA LEU A 388 -26.84 -0.20 -16.78
C LEU A 388 -27.47 -0.93 -15.60
N GLN A 389 -28.52 -0.36 -15.00
CA GLN A 389 -29.23 -1.00 -13.87
C GLN A 389 -29.95 -2.30 -14.27
N GLN A 390 -30.34 -2.43 -15.54
CA GLN A 390 -30.98 -3.64 -16.07
C GLN A 390 -29.96 -4.70 -16.50
N ARG A 391 -28.84 -4.27 -17.09
CA ARG A 391 -27.84 -5.16 -17.70
C ARG A 391 -26.82 -5.69 -16.70
N LEU A 392 -26.40 -4.88 -15.74
CA LEU A 392 -25.39 -5.25 -14.76
C LEU A 392 -26.03 -5.91 -13.53
N SER A 393 -25.37 -6.92 -12.99
CA SER A 393 -25.70 -7.39 -11.64
C SER A 393 -25.45 -6.29 -10.61
N ARG A 394 -26.03 -6.45 -9.42
CA ARG A 394 -25.87 -5.50 -8.31
C ARG A 394 -24.40 -5.25 -7.97
N GLU A 395 -23.58 -6.30 -7.96
CA GLU A 395 -22.15 -6.21 -7.65
C GLU A 395 -21.39 -5.48 -8.76
N GLN A 396 -21.60 -5.85 -10.03
CA GLN A 396 -20.99 -5.18 -11.18
C GLN A 396 -21.35 -3.70 -11.23
N TYR A 397 -22.62 -3.35 -10.96
CA TYR A 397 -23.06 -1.96 -10.89
C TYR A 397 -22.38 -1.23 -9.73
N GLN A 398 -22.31 -1.84 -8.54
CA GLN A 398 -21.64 -1.22 -7.38
C GLN A 398 -20.15 -1.00 -7.61
N VAL A 399 -19.45 -2.00 -8.14
CA VAL A 399 -18.03 -1.90 -8.48
C VAL A 399 -17.84 -0.80 -9.52
N THR A 400 -18.44 -0.94 -10.70
CA THR A 400 -18.14 -0.06 -11.85
C THR A 400 -18.65 1.37 -11.68
N GLN A 401 -19.83 1.59 -11.08
CA GLN A 401 -20.45 2.92 -11.04
C GLN A 401 -20.23 3.66 -9.72
N ASN A 402 -20.07 2.94 -8.61
CA ASN A 402 -20.03 3.53 -7.27
C ASN A 402 -18.67 3.35 -6.56
N GLY A 403 -17.64 2.85 -7.25
CA GLY A 403 -16.31 2.65 -6.66
C GLY A 403 -16.27 1.50 -5.65
N GLY A 404 -17.17 0.53 -5.76
CA GLY A 404 -17.18 -0.66 -4.93
C GLY A 404 -15.98 -1.56 -5.22
N THR A 405 -15.65 -2.44 -4.28
CA THR A 405 -14.63 -3.48 -4.46
C THR A 405 -15.28 -4.83 -4.18
N GLU A 406 -15.14 -5.79 -5.10
CA GLU A 406 -15.57 -7.18 -4.90
C GLU A 406 -14.64 -7.89 -3.89
N ARG A 407 -15.02 -9.06 -3.40
CA ARG A 407 -14.24 -9.74 -2.34
C ARG A 407 -12.98 -10.35 -2.93
N ALA A 408 -11.91 -10.31 -2.15
CA ALA A 408 -10.74 -11.11 -2.46
C ALA A 408 -11.15 -12.59 -2.63
N PHE A 409 -10.59 -13.25 -3.63
CA PHE A 409 -10.76 -14.65 -4.03
C PHE A 409 -12.18 -15.01 -4.48
N SER A 410 -13.11 -14.06 -4.61
CA SER A 410 -14.51 -14.40 -4.94
C SER A 410 -14.82 -14.44 -6.43
N HIS A 411 -14.03 -13.76 -7.27
CA HIS A 411 -14.30 -13.73 -8.71
C HIS A 411 -13.48 -14.79 -9.44
N ARG A 412 -14.14 -15.56 -10.31
CA ARG A 412 -13.52 -16.62 -11.14
C ARG A 412 -12.29 -16.17 -11.95
N TYR A 413 -12.13 -14.88 -12.16
CA TYR A 413 -11.00 -14.33 -12.92
C TYR A 413 -9.71 -14.24 -12.09
N ASP A 414 -9.78 -14.35 -10.77
CA ASP A 414 -8.58 -14.45 -9.94
C ASP A 414 -7.72 -15.66 -10.38
N GLU A 415 -8.35 -16.83 -10.55
CA GLU A 415 -7.69 -18.06 -10.97
C GLU A 415 -7.72 -18.34 -12.48
N LEU A 416 -8.35 -17.48 -13.29
CA LEU A 416 -8.40 -17.66 -14.74
C LEU A 416 -7.09 -17.21 -15.41
N PHE A 417 -6.37 -18.13 -16.05
CA PHE A 417 -5.12 -17.84 -16.78
C PHE A 417 -5.17 -18.28 -18.25
N GLU A 418 -6.36 -18.58 -18.77
CA GLU A 418 -6.53 -18.93 -20.18
C GLU A 418 -6.13 -17.77 -21.12
N PRO A 419 -5.61 -18.05 -22.32
CA PRO A 419 -5.34 -17.03 -23.33
C PRO A 419 -6.61 -16.28 -23.73
N GLY A 420 -6.61 -14.96 -23.60
CA GLY A 420 -7.75 -14.11 -23.96
C GLY A 420 -7.61 -12.67 -23.51
N LEU A 421 -8.66 -11.91 -23.77
CA LEU A 421 -8.74 -10.46 -23.54
C LEU A 421 -9.71 -10.14 -22.40
N TYR A 422 -9.34 -9.23 -21.52
CA TYR A 422 -10.22 -8.67 -20.50
C TYR A 422 -10.68 -7.28 -20.95
N VAL A 423 -11.99 -7.14 -21.14
CA VAL A 423 -12.64 -5.90 -21.60
C VAL A 423 -13.50 -5.30 -20.50
N ASP A 424 -13.78 -4.00 -20.54
CA ASP A 424 -14.73 -3.36 -19.63
C ASP A 424 -16.13 -3.97 -19.81
N ILE A 425 -16.75 -4.42 -18.72
CA ILE A 425 -18.10 -4.97 -18.75
C ILE A 425 -19.18 -3.93 -19.12
N VAL A 426 -18.85 -2.64 -19.03
CA VAL A 426 -19.72 -1.51 -19.34
C VAL A 426 -19.62 -1.09 -20.80
N SER A 427 -18.44 -0.71 -21.27
CA SER A 427 -18.24 -0.21 -22.65
C SER A 427 -17.89 -1.32 -23.64
N GLY A 428 -17.31 -2.43 -23.19
CA GLY A 428 -16.64 -3.42 -24.04
C GLY A 428 -15.24 -3.00 -24.47
N GLU A 429 -14.71 -1.88 -23.97
CA GLU A 429 -13.37 -1.43 -24.37
C GLU A 429 -12.28 -2.41 -23.86
N PRO A 430 -11.29 -2.77 -24.69
CA PRO A 430 -10.15 -3.60 -24.26
C PRO A 430 -9.35 -2.96 -23.13
N LEU A 431 -9.10 -3.70 -22.05
CA LEU A 431 -8.39 -3.19 -20.87
C LEU A 431 -7.11 -3.95 -20.57
N PHE A 432 -7.14 -5.29 -20.55
CA PHE A 432 -5.97 -6.11 -20.18
C PHE A 432 -5.83 -7.36 -21.04
N SER A 433 -4.58 -7.77 -21.27
CA SER A 433 -4.23 -9.03 -21.94
C SER A 433 -3.97 -10.13 -20.91
N SER A 434 -4.41 -11.36 -21.19
CA SER A 434 -4.05 -12.53 -20.37
C SER A 434 -2.54 -12.76 -20.29
N ARG A 435 -1.78 -12.34 -21.31
CA ARG A 435 -0.30 -12.41 -21.29
C ARG A 435 0.28 -11.64 -20.13
N ASP A 436 -0.34 -10.50 -19.80
CA ASP A 436 0.11 -9.59 -18.75
C ASP A 436 -0.52 -9.91 -17.39
N LYS A 437 -1.39 -10.93 -17.31
CA LYS A 437 -1.93 -11.46 -16.05
C LYS A 437 -0.89 -12.33 -15.33
N TYR A 438 -0.93 -12.36 -14.01
CA TYR A 438 -0.10 -13.25 -13.19
C TYR A 438 -0.77 -13.62 -11.87
N GLN A 439 -0.28 -14.67 -11.20
CA GLN A 439 -0.79 -15.10 -9.90
C GLN A 439 -0.20 -14.23 -8.80
N SER A 440 -0.97 -13.26 -8.33
CA SER A 440 -0.55 -12.36 -7.24
C SER A 440 -0.81 -12.92 -5.85
N GLY A 441 -1.79 -13.82 -5.69
CA GLY A 441 -2.25 -14.26 -4.37
C GLY A 441 -2.97 -13.16 -3.56
N CYS A 442 -3.31 -12.02 -4.17
CA CYS A 442 -4.05 -10.94 -3.50
C CYS A 442 -5.57 -11.16 -3.49
N GLY A 443 -6.08 -12.11 -4.28
CA GLY A 443 -7.50 -12.42 -4.41
C GLY A 443 -8.25 -11.62 -5.47
N TRP A 444 -7.56 -10.93 -6.37
CA TRP A 444 -8.20 -10.24 -7.50
C TRP A 444 -7.36 -10.48 -8.76
N PRO A 445 -7.99 -10.56 -9.95
CA PRO A 445 -7.25 -10.66 -11.20
C PRO A 445 -6.22 -9.53 -11.29
N SER A 446 -4.96 -9.94 -11.39
CA SER A 446 -3.81 -9.06 -11.28
C SER A 446 -3.02 -9.05 -12.58
N PHE A 447 -2.75 -7.85 -13.09
CA PHE A 447 -2.01 -7.64 -14.33
C PHE A 447 -0.77 -6.78 -14.08
N VAL A 448 0.27 -6.95 -14.89
CA VAL A 448 1.49 -6.14 -14.77
C VAL A 448 1.39 -4.81 -15.50
N LYS A 449 0.47 -4.70 -16.47
CA LYS A 449 0.17 -3.48 -17.23
C LYS A 449 -1.19 -3.57 -17.93
N PRO A 450 -1.84 -2.45 -18.27
CA PRO A 450 -2.98 -2.44 -19.18
C PRO A 450 -2.54 -2.84 -20.60
N ILE A 451 -3.51 -3.16 -21.45
CA ILE A 451 -3.27 -3.50 -22.86
C ILE A 451 -2.63 -2.33 -23.62
N ASP A 452 -3.00 -1.11 -23.24
CA ASP A 452 -2.40 0.14 -23.67
C ASP A 452 -2.52 1.16 -22.51
N ALA A 453 -1.54 2.05 -22.35
CA ALA A 453 -1.57 3.05 -21.29
C ALA A 453 -2.79 3.99 -21.40
N SER A 454 -3.29 4.25 -22.62
CA SER A 454 -4.49 5.05 -22.86
C SER A 454 -5.80 4.31 -22.61
N ALA A 455 -5.78 3.00 -22.33
CA ALA A 455 -7.01 2.24 -22.05
C ALA A 455 -7.59 2.54 -20.65
N VAL A 456 -6.76 3.06 -19.74
CA VAL A 456 -7.13 3.32 -18.34
C VAL A 456 -6.80 4.75 -17.93
N LEU A 457 -7.54 5.25 -16.94
CA LEU A 457 -7.27 6.49 -16.22
C LEU A 457 -6.81 6.17 -14.81
N GLU A 458 -5.73 6.80 -14.40
CA GLU A 458 -5.17 6.69 -13.05
C GLU A 458 -5.57 7.95 -12.26
N LYS A 459 -6.32 7.77 -11.17
CA LYS A 459 -6.79 8.87 -10.31
C LYS A 459 -6.27 8.69 -8.89
N THR A 460 -5.84 9.77 -8.25
CA THR A 460 -5.51 9.71 -6.82
C THR A 460 -6.77 9.43 -6.01
N ASP A 461 -6.74 8.36 -5.21
CA ASP A 461 -7.81 7.95 -4.31
C ASP A 461 -7.33 8.05 -2.87
N THR A 462 -7.88 9.01 -2.12
CA THR A 462 -7.65 9.22 -0.68
C THR A 462 -8.76 8.65 0.22
N SER A 463 -9.79 8.02 -0.36
CA SER A 463 -10.90 7.39 0.40
C SER A 463 -10.35 6.41 1.42
N TYR A 464 -11.06 6.16 2.52
CA TYR A 464 -10.64 5.35 3.68
C TYR A 464 -9.32 5.74 4.36
N ASN A 465 -8.65 6.83 3.95
CA ASN A 465 -7.42 7.44 4.49
C ASN A 465 -6.05 6.99 3.88
N MET A 466 -5.99 6.27 2.77
CA MET A 466 -4.72 5.82 2.07
C MET A 466 -4.73 6.64 0.83
N ARG A 467 -3.55 7.01 0.39
CA ARG A 467 -3.28 7.35 -1.00
C ARG A 467 -3.09 6.07 -1.82
N ARG A 468 -4.06 5.76 -2.67
CA ARG A 468 -3.93 4.75 -3.75
C ARG A 468 -4.06 5.45 -5.09
N ILE A 469 -3.72 4.74 -6.15
CA ILE A 469 -4.08 5.12 -7.50
C ILE A 469 -5.25 4.24 -7.93
N GLU A 470 -6.43 4.85 -7.99
CA GLU A 470 -7.62 4.26 -8.59
C GLU A 470 -7.40 4.11 -10.09
N VAL A 471 -7.77 2.94 -10.61
CA VAL A 471 -7.76 2.65 -12.04
C VAL A 471 -9.20 2.64 -12.52
N ARG A 472 -9.49 3.44 -13.54
CA ARG A 472 -10.81 3.52 -14.18
C ARG A 472 -10.67 3.26 -15.68
N SER A 473 -11.71 2.75 -16.32
CA SER A 473 -11.72 2.62 -17.78
C SER A 473 -11.85 4.00 -18.43
N ARG A 474 -11.21 4.22 -19.58
CA ARG A 474 -11.18 5.56 -20.19
C ARG A 474 -12.53 5.96 -20.78
N LEU A 475 -13.22 5.07 -21.50
CA LEU A 475 -14.43 5.44 -22.23
C LEU A 475 -15.69 5.41 -21.36
N ALA A 476 -15.80 4.46 -20.44
CA ALA A 476 -16.98 4.37 -19.56
C ALA A 476 -16.79 4.98 -18.17
N ASP A 477 -15.57 5.41 -17.81
CA ASP A 477 -15.21 5.85 -16.47
C ASP A 477 -15.67 4.82 -15.41
N SER A 478 -15.58 3.53 -15.75
CA SER A 478 -15.90 2.44 -14.83
C SER A 478 -14.79 2.32 -13.81
N HIS A 479 -15.12 2.29 -12.52
CA HIS A 479 -14.14 1.90 -11.51
C HIS A 479 -13.72 0.45 -11.75
N LEU A 480 -12.42 0.24 -11.96
CA LEU A 480 -11.84 -1.07 -12.23
C LEU A 480 -11.18 -1.64 -10.98
N GLY A 481 -10.42 -0.82 -10.25
CA GLY A 481 -9.69 -1.23 -9.05
C GLY A 481 -8.57 -0.26 -8.74
N HIS A 482 -7.40 -0.79 -8.39
CA HIS A 482 -6.24 0.01 -8.02
C HIS A 482 -4.96 -0.56 -8.59
N VAL A 483 -3.97 0.30 -8.83
CA VAL A 483 -2.62 -0.12 -9.22
C VAL A 483 -1.66 0.07 -8.04
N PHE A 484 -0.83 -0.94 -7.82
CA PHE A 484 0.15 -1.01 -6.74
C PHE A 484 1.55 -1.27 -7.29
N PRO A 485 2.62 -0.79 -6.63
CA PRO A 485 4.00 -1.00 -7.07
C PRO A 485 4.64 -2.28 -6.47
N ASP A 486 3.85 -3.32 -6.21
CA ASP A 486 4.24 -4.57 -5.57
C ASP A 486 4.13 -5.78 -6.51
N GLY A 487 4.13 -5.54 -7.82
CA GLY A 487 4.10 -6.60 -8.83
C GLY A 487 5.46 -7.23 -9.13
N PRO A 488 5.52 -8.25 -10.01
CA PRO A 488 6.75 -8.91 -10.40
C PRO A 488 7.76 -7.91 -10.97
N SER A 489 8.91 -7.80 -10.30
CA SER A 489 9.95 -6.81 -10.61
C SER A 489 10.53 -7.00 -12.02
N ASP A 490 10.64 -8.25 -12.46
CA ASP A 490 11.06 -8.66 -13.80
C ASP A 490 10.05 -8.30 -14.91
N ARG A 491 8.82 -7.93 -14.54
CA ARG A 491 7.73 -7.59 -15.47
C ARG A 491 7.20 -6.16 -15.29
N GLY A 492 8.00 -5.28 -14.68
CA GLY A 492 7.69 -3.85 -14.54
C GLY A 492 7.32 -3.41 -13.13
N GLY A 493 7.16 -4.34 -12.18
CA GLY A 493 6.93 -4.04 -10.76
C GLY A 493 5.54 -3.51 -10.41
N LEU A 494 4.64 -3.39 -11.39
CA LEU A 494 3.27 -2.93 -11.16
C LEU A 494 2.31 -4.12 -11.01
N ARG A 495 1.29 -3.92 -10.19
CA ARG A 495 0.16 -4.80 -10.01
C ARG A 495 -1.13 -3.99 -10.18
N TYR A 496 -1.71 -4.08 -11.37
CA TYR A 496 -3.08 -3.67 -11.63
C TYR A 496 -4.01 -4.71 -10.99
N CYS A 497 -4.48 -4.40 -9.80
CA CYS A 497 -5.38 -5.23 -8.99
C CYS A 497 -6.82 -4.84 -9.33
N ILE A 498 -7.45 -5.61 -10.20
CA ILE A 498 -8.71 -5.23 -10.84
C ILE A 498 -9.83 -6.10 -10.30
N ASN A 499 -10.99 -5.50 -10.06
CA ASN A 499 -12.21 -6.26 -9.75
C ASN A 499 -12.62 -7.05 -11.00
N GLY A 500 -12.72 -8.36 -10.90
CA GLY A 500 -13.27 -9.21 -11.95
C GLY A 500 -14.71 -8.81 -12.34
N ALA A 501 -15.52 -8.32 -11.41
CA ALA A 501 -16.85 -7.77 -11.66
C ALA A 501 -16.86 -6.50 -12.52
N SER A 502 -15.71 -5.87 -12.75
CA SER A 502 -15.57 -4.78 -13.74
C SER A 502 -15.19 -5.27 -15.14
N LEU A 503 -14.87 -6.56 -15.28
CA LEU A 503 -14.31 -7.15 -16.49
C LEU A 503 -15.27 -8.16 -17.13
N ASN A 504 -15.16 -8.29 -18.45
CA ASN A 504 -15.63 -9.44 -19.19
C ASN A 504 -14.44 -10.11 -19.90
N PHE A 505 -14.29 -11.43 -19.76
CA PHE A 505 -13.20 -12.17 -20.39
C PHE A 505 -13.66 -12.74 -21.73
N ILE A 506 -12.89 -12.47 -22.77
CA ILE A 506 -13.09 -12.99 -24.13
C ILE A 506 -11.97 -13.98 -24.43
N PRO A 507 -12.25 -15.31 -24.45
CA PRO A 507 -11.26 -16.31 -24.80
C PRO A 507 -10.66 -16.06 -26.18
N LYS A 508 -9.36 -16.36 -26.39
CA LYS A 508 -8.65 -16.17 -27.67
C LYS A 508 -9.42 -16.72 -28.87
N ALA A 509 -10.04 -17.89 -28.70
CA ALA A 509 -10.85 -18.56 -29.74
C ALA A 509 -12.09 -17.77 -30.17
N GLN A 510 -12.63 -16.91 -29.31
CA GLN A 510 -13.86 -16.12 -29.54
C GLN A 510 -13.56 -14.67 -29.93
N MET A 511 -12.32 -14.21 -29.81
CA MET A 511 -11.97 -12.80 -30.04
C MET A 511 -12.30 -12.33 -31.46
N GLN A 512 -12.07 -13.15 -32.49
CA GLN A 512 -12.35 -12.77 -33.86
C GLN A 512 -13.85 -12.61 -34.13
N GLU A 513 -14.66 -13.57 -33.67
CA GLU A 513 -16.11 -13.55 -33.81
C GLU A 513 -16.74 -12.38 -33.05
N GLN A 514 -16.20 -12.06 -31.87
CA GLN A 514 -16.67 -10.94 -31.05
C GLN A 514 -16.09 -9.57 -31.45
N GLY A 515 -15.35 -9.50 -32.57
CA GLY A 515 -14.88 -8.24 -33.14
C GLY A 515 -13.60 -7.65 -32.53
N TYR A 516 -12.80 -8.46 -31.83
CA TYR A 516 -11.53 -8.10 -31.19
C TYR A 516 -10.29 -8.60 -31.96
N THR A 517 -10.42 -8.90 -33.26
CA THR A 517 -9.34 -9.47 -34.10
C THR A 517 -8.01 -8.70 -34.00
N GLN A 518 -8.07 -7.37 -33.97
CA GLN A 518 -6.88 -6.51 -33.89
C GLN A 518 -6.05 -6.70 -32.60
N TRP A 519 -6.66 -7.26 -31.54
CA TRP A 519 -6.02 -7.48 -30.25
C TRP A 519 -5.42 -8.88 -30.09
N LEU A 520 -5.55 -9.75 -31.10
CA LEU A 520 -4.96 -11.10 -31.05
C LEU A 520 -3.44 -11.05 -30.80
N LYS A 521 -2.74 -10.07 -31.40
CA LYS A 521 -1.30 -9.86 -31.20
C LYS A 521 -0.92 -9.43 -29.77
N ALA A 522 -1.86 -8.91 -29.00
CA ALA A 522 -1.60 -8.54 -27.60
C ALA A 522 -1.48 -9.77 -26.69
N LEU A 523 -1.86 -10.96 -27.19
CA LEU A 523 -1.75 -12.23 -26.46
C LEU A 523 -0.43 -12.98 -26.72
N ASP A 524 0.36 -12.53 -27.69
CA ASP A 524 1.57 -13.24 -28.17
C ASP A 524 2.82 -12.94 -27.34
#